data_AF-K9YCF3-F1
#
_entry.id   AF-K9YCF3-F1
#
_cell.length_a   1.000
_cell.length_b   1.000
_cell.length_c   1.000
_cell.angle_alpha   90.00
_cell.angle_beta   90.00
_cell.angle_gamma   90.00
#
_symmetry.space_group_name_H-M   'P 1'
#
loop_
_entity.id
_entity.type
_entity.pdbx_description
1 polymer ?
#
loop_
_entity_poly.entity_id
_entity_poly.type
_entity_poly.pdbx_seq_one_letter_code
_entity_poly.pdbx_strand_id
1 'polypeptide(L)'
;MLRKLILITVATVFFACQLLVNPVSALELDEESRTVQYNEQGDEVVISIKEAERGKRLFNDTCAQCHLGGVTKTNPNVGLSLEALERAEPPRDNIAGLIDYMKNPTTYDGEIDIKEIHPNTVRSDIYPEMRNLTDDDLEAIAAHILIQPKVRGRQWGGGKVYN
;
A
#
# COMPACT_ATOMS: atom_id res chain seq x y z
N MET A 1 -45.91 -18.75 -28.70
CA MET A 1 -44.86 -18.27 -29.64
C MET A 1 -44.10 -17.07 -29.08
N LEU A 2 -44.78 -16.08 -28.48
CA LEU A 2 -44.17 -14.88 -27.88
C LEU A 2 -43.07 -15.17 -26.82
N ARG A 3 -43.27 -16.15 -25.93
CA ARG A 3 -42.29 -16.53 -24.91
C ARG A 3 -40.98 -17.07 -25.48
N LYS A 4 -41.04 -17.77 -26.64
CA LYS A 4 -39.85 -18.25 -27.35
C LYS A 4 -39.11 -17.10 -28.04
N LEU A 5 -39.84 -16.13 -28.59
CA LEU A 5 -39.25 -14.93 -29.19
C LEU A 5 -38.51 -14.10 -28.14
N ILE A 6 -39.10 -13.87 -26.97
CA ILE A 6 -38.46 -13.14 -25.86
C ILE A 6 -37.17 -13.83 -25.39
N LEU A 7 -37.19 -15.15 -25.24
CA LEU A 7 -36.00 -15.92 -24.83
C LEU A 7 -34.88 -15.82 -25.87
N ILE A 8 -35.23 -15.83 -27.16
CA ILE A 8 -34.25 -15.66 -28.24
C ILE A 8 -33.65 -14.27 -28.18
N THR A 9 -34.44 -13.19 -28.07
CA THR A 9 -33.90 -11.83 -27.98
C THR A 9 -33.00 -11.62 -26.79
N VAL A 10 -33.36 -12.15 -25.62
CA VAL A 10 -32.51 -12.07 -24.41
C VAL A 10 -31.19 -12.82 -24.63
N ALA A 11 -31.24 -14.01 -25.24
CA ALA A 11 -30.04 -14.77 -25.56
C ALA A 11 -29.13 -14.04 -26.57
N THR A 12 -29.69 -13.43 -27.62
CA THR A 12 -28.89 -12.65 -28.60
C THR A 12 -28.28 -11.41 -27.97
N VAL A 13 -29.01 -10.68 -27.13
CA VAL A 13 -28.47 -9.51 -26.43
C VAL A 13 -27.36 -9.92 -25.47
N PHE A 14 -27.54 -11.00 -24.71
CA PHE A 14 -26.52 -11.53 -23.81
C PHE A 14 -25.25 -11.95 -24.57
N PHE A 15 -25.40 -12.64 -25.70
CA PHE A 15 -24.26 -13.06 -26.52
C PHE A 15 -23.57 -11.87 -27.21
N ALA A 16 -24.32 -10.86 -27.64
CA ALA A 16 -23.77 -9.63 -28.19
C ALA A 16 -22.95 -8.84 -27.16
N CYS A 17 -23.37 -8.81 -25.88
CA CYS A 17 -22.59 -8.19 -24.81
C CYS A 17 -21.25 -8.88 -24.56
N GLN A 18 -21.14 -10.21 -24.79
CA GLN A 18 -19.88 -10.95 -24.67
C GLN A 18 -18.88 -10.62 -25.80
N LEU A 19 -19.35 -10.04 -26.92
CA LEU A 19 -18.49 -9.62 -28.03
C LEU A 19 -18.00 -8.17 -27.90
N LEU A 20 -18.57 -7.40 -26.96
CA LEU A 20 -18.22 -6.00 -26.69
C LEU A 20 -17.24 -5.83 -25.51
N VAL A 21 -16.86 -6.93 -24.85
CA VAL A 21 -15.80 -6.89 -23.84
C VAL A 21 -14.45 -6.91 -24.55
N ASN A 22 -13.84 -5.73 -24.69
CA ASN A 22 -12.43 -5.66 -25.03
C ASN A 22 -11.62 -6.40 -23.95
N PRO A 23 -10.59 -7.18 -24.31
CA PRO A 23 -9.64 -7.68 -23.33
C PRO A 23 -8.97 -6.45 -22.70
N VAL A 24 -9.36 -6.12 -21.48
CA VAL A 24 -8.57 -5.21 -20.64
C VAL A 24 -7.27 -5.96 -20.38
N SER A 25 -6.21 -5.56 -21.08
CA SER A 25 -4.87 -5.97 -20.72
C SER A 25 -4.59 -5.32 -19.38
N ALA A 26 -4.60 -6.10 -18.30
CA ALA A 26 -4.12 -5.63 -17.01
C ALA A 26 -2.68 -5.18 -17.22
N LEU A 27 -2.38 -3.91 -16.94
CA LEU A 27 -1.00 -3.46 -16.87
C LEU A 27 -0.35 -4.23 -15.72
N GLU A 28 0.60 -5.11 -16.06
CA GLU A 28 1.34 -5.85 -15.05
C GLU A 28 2.19 -4.87 -14.22
N LEU A 29 2.39 -5.19 -12.95
CA LEU A 29 3.29 -4.44 -12.09
C LEU A 29 4.72 -4.71 -12.55
N ASP A 30 5.25 -3.83 -13.39
CA ASP A 30 6.56 -3.95 -14.01
C ASP A 30 7.71 -3.96 -12.98
N GLU A 31 8.92 -4.24 -13.44
CA GLU A 31 10.10 -4.29 -12.58
C GLU A 31 10.45 -2.91 -12.01
N GLU A 32 10.34 -1.86 -12.83
CA GLU A 32 10.68 -0.47 -12.45
C GLU A 32 9.82 0.04 -11.28
N SER A 33 8.52 -0.25 -11.31
CA SER A 33 7.59 0.10 -10.22
C SER A 33 7.83 -0.72 -8.95
N ARG A 34 8.51 -1.89 -9.05
CA ARG A 34 8.86 -2.76 -7.92
C ARG A 34 10.28 -2.58 -7.40
N THR A 35 11.15 -1.89 -8.13
CA THR A 35 12.45 -1.47 -7.62
C THR A 35 12.24 -0.39 -6.57
N VAL A 36 12.75 -0.55 -5.35
CA VAL A 36 12.63 0.45 -4.27
C VAL A 36 13.96 0.62 -3.55
N GLN A 37 14.14 1.79 -2.93
CA GLN A 37 15.31 2.08 -2.11
C GLN A 37 15.29 1.21 -0.84
N TYR A 38 16.38 0.48 -0.62
CA TYR A 38 16.54 -0.40 0.54
C TYR A 38 17.03 0.38 1.76
N ASN A 39 17.98 1.30 1.58
CA ASN A 39 18.62 2.04 2.66
C ASN A 39 19.07 3.46 2.22
N GLU A 40 19.60 4.24 3.16
CA GLU A 40 20.11 5.60 2.91
C GLU A 40 21.42 5.64 2.10
N GLN A 41 22.10 4.51 1.93
CA GLN A 41 23.32 4.42 1.12
C GLN A 41 23.00 4.39 -0.39
N GLY A 42 21.72 4.28 -0.75
CA GLY A 42 21.25 4.22 -2.14
C GLY A 42 21.20 2.81 -2.72
N ASP A 43 21.30 1.77 -1.88
CA ASP A 43 21.09 0.40 -2.34
C ASP A 43 19.61 0.22 -2.73
N GLU A 44 19.35 -0.46 -3.85
CA GLU A 44 18.00 -0.75 -4.33
C GLU A 44 17.72 -2.25 -4.33
N VAL A 45 16.45 -2.61 -4.20
CA VAL A 45 15.97 -3.99 -4.31
C VAL A 45 14.78 -4.08 -5.24
N VAL A 46 14.74 -5.13 -6.06
CA VAL A 46 13.59 -5.47 -6.90
C VAL A 46 12.66 -6.40 -6.13
N ILE A 47 11.50 -5.89 -5.70
CA ILE A 47 10.53 -6.64 -4.91
C ILE A 47 9.78 -7.62 -5.80
N SER A 48 9.67 -8.91 -5.44
CA SER A 48 8.91 -9.85 -6.26
C SER A 48 7.41 -9.54 -6.28
N ILE A 49 6.69 -9.99 -7.31
CA ILE A 49 5.22 -9.84 -7.37
C ILE A 49 4.55 -10.44 -6.12
N LYS A 50 5.03 -11.59 -5.66
CA LYS A 50 4.52 -12.28 -4.48
C LYS A 50 4.70 -11.45 -3.21
N GLU A 51 5.85 -10.80 -3.05
CA GLU A 51 6.12 -9.90 -1.93
C GLU A 51 5.28 -8.63 -2.00
N ALA A 52 5.13 -8.03 -3.19
CA ALA A 52 4.26 -6.86 -3.37
C ALA A 52 2.79 -7.17 -3.01
N GLU A 53 2.28 -8.35 -3.38
CA GLU A 53 0.95 -8.83 -2.99
C GLU A 53 0.84 -9.12 -1.50
N ARG A 54 1.88 -9.73 -0.90
CA ARG A 54 1.96 -9.96 0.55
C ARG A 54 1.91 -8.64 1.30
N GLY A 55 2.73 -7.68 0.90
CA GLY A 55 2.80 -6.34 1.48
C GLY A 55 1.47 -5.61 1.43
N LYS A 56 0.79 -5.63 0.27
CA LYS A 56 -0.55 -5.06 0.12
C LYS A 56 -1.56 -5.68 1.09
N ARG A 57 -1.54 -7.00 1.26
CA ARG A 57 -2.45 -7.70 2.16
C ARG A 57 -2.21 -7.29 3.61
N LEU A 58 -0.96 -7.39 4.05
CA LEU A 58 -0.56 -7.01 5.41
C LEU A 58 -0.86 -5.54 5.71
N PHE A 59 -0.56 -4.64 4.78
CA PHE A 59 -0.89 -3.21 4.95
C PHE A 59 -2.39 -2.99 5.07
N ASN A 60 -3.21 -3.69 4.27
CA ASN A 60 -4.66 -3.57 4.35
C ASN A 60 -5.22 -4.12 5.67
N ASP A 61 -4.65 -5.22 6.17
CA ASP A 61 -5.10 -5.87 7.39
C ASP A 61 -4.68 -5.08 8.65
N THR A 62 -3.49 -4.49 8.64
CA THR A 62 -2.89 -3.86 9.83
C THR A 62 -2.94 -2.33 9.80
N CYS A 63 -2.70 -1.70 8.65
CA CYS A 63 -2.42 -0.26 8.56
C CYS A 63 -3.58 0.56 7.97
N ALA A 64 -4.35 -0.02 7.05
CA ALA A 64 -5.30 0.73 6.23
C ALA A 64 -6.47 1.34 7.00
N GLN A 65 -6.76 0.88 8.23
CA GLN A 65 -7.74 1.55 9.08
C GLN A 65 -7.45 3.05 9.19
N CYS A 66 -6.17 3.40 9.37
CA CYS A 66 -5.70 4.79 9.48
C CYS A 66 -5.07 5.29 8.18
N HIS A 67 -4.40 4.41 7.42
CA HIS A 67 -3.54 4.79 6.30
C HIS A 67 -4.05 4.44 4.91
N LEU A 68 -5.35 4.17 4.75
CA LEU A 68 -5.92 3.82 3.45
C LEU A 68 -5.56 4.84 2.36
N GLY A 69 -4.89 4.39 1.31
CA GLY A 69 -4.48 5.26 0.20
C GLY A 69 -3.37 6.25 0.56
N GLY A 70 -2.59 6.00 1.60
CA GLY A 70 -1.40 6.78 1.96
C GLY A 70 -1.66 8.06 2.74
N VAL A 71 -2.91 8.32 3.15
CA VAL A 71 -3.22 9.42 4.10
C VAL A 71 -3.00 8.98 5.55
N THR A 72 -3.28 9.84 6.52
CA THR A 72 -3.40 9.45 7.93
C THR A 72 -4.65 10.08 8.52
N LYS A 73 -5.68 9.27 8.77
CA LYS A 73 -7.00 9.79 9.20
C LYS A 73 -6.96 10.53 10.53
N THR A 74 -6.13 10.08 11.46
CA THR A 74 -6.00 10.65 12.81
C THR A 74 -5.12 11.90 12.85
N ASN A 75 -4.28 12.10 11.83
CA ASN A 75 -3.42 13.28 11.69
C ASN A 75 -3.15 13.57 10.20
N PRO A 76 -4.04 14.32 9.51
CA PRO A 76 -3.91 14.56 8.07
C PRO A 76 -2.68 15.39 7.65
N ASN A 77 -1.93 15.95 8.59
CA ASN A 77 -0.71 16.72 8.30
C ASN A 77 0.49 15.80 7.97
N VAL A 78 0.42 14.52 8.32
CA VAL A 78 1.49 13.54 8.08
C VAL A 78 0.94 12.40 7.24
N GLY A 79 1.51 12.14 6.07
CA GLY A 79 1.07 11.09 5.14
C GLY A 79 2.21 10.16 4.75
N LEU A 80 1.90 9.18 3.88
CA LEU A 80 2.85 8.20 3.35
C LEU A 80 3.26 8.51 1.91
N SER A 81 3.13 9.77 1.46
CA SER A 81 3.72 10.17 0.18
C SER A 81 5.23 10.09 0.25
N LEU A 82 5.89 9.78 -0.87
CA LEU A 82 7.35 9.66 -0.92
C LEU A 82 8.03 10.94 -0.42
N GLU A 83 7.53 12.11 -0.83
CA GLU A 83 8.01 13.42 -0.39
C GLU A 83 7.89 13.65 1.12
N ALA A 84 6.85 13.12 1.78
CA ALA A 84 6.71 13.23 3.23
C ALA A 84 7.67 12.28 3.95
N LEU A 85 7.85 11.07 3.42
CA LEU A 85 8.77 10.08 3.98
C LEU A 85 10.23 10.53 3.87
N GLU A 86 10.62 11.14 2.75
CA GLU A 86 11.97 11.68 2.50
C GLU A 86 12.31 12.82 3.46
N ARG A 87 11.32 13.62 3.86
CA ARG A 87 11.50 14.79 4.74
C ARG A 87 11.24 14.53 6.22
N ALA A 88 10.98 13.28 6.59
CA ALA A 88 10.93 12.89 8.00
C ALA A 88 12.36 12.79 8.56
N GLU A 89 12.50 12.94 9.88
CA GLU A 89 13.76 12.73 10.60
C GLU A 89 13.64 11.51 11.54
N PRO A 90 14.48 10.48 11.38
CA PRO A 90 15.33 10.21 10.22
C PRO A 90 14.51 9.90 8.95
N PRO A 91 15.13 9.92 7.76
CA PRO A 91 14.47 9.61 6.49
C PRO A 91 13.75 8.24 6.48
N ARG A 92 12.52 8.22 5.96
CA ARG A 92 11.64 7.03 5.93
C ARG A 92 11.24 6.60 4.52
N ASP A 93 11.92 7.09 3.50
CA ASP A 93 11.68 6.80 2.08
C ASP A 93 12.42 5.56 1.56
N ASN A 94 12.87 4.70 2.47
CA ASN A 94 13.58 3.45 2.19
C ASN A 94 13.10 2.32 3.10
N ILE A 95 13.34 1.05 2.70
CA ILE A 95 12.85 -0.13 3.43
C ILE A 95 13.37 -0.14 4.87
N ALA A 96 14.67 0.05 5.08
CA ALA A 96 15.27 0.02 6.41
C ALA A 96 14.64 1.06 7.36
N GLY A 97 14.42 2.28 6.87
CA GLY A 97 13.79 3.35 7.63
C GLY A 97 12.34 3.04 8.01
N LEU A 98 11.56 2.42 7.12
CA LEU A 98 10.18 2.01 7.42
C LEU A 98 10.11 0.81 8.37
N ILE A 99 11.01 -0.17 8.24
CA ILE A 99 11.12 -1.29 9.19
C ILE A 99 11.45 -0.75 10.58
N ASP A 100 12.41 0.18 10.68
CA ASP A 100 12.71 0.82 11.95
C ASP A 100 11.48 1.57 12.49
N TYR A 101 10.76 2.33 11.67
CA TYR A 101 9.55 3.05 12.13
C TYR A 101 8.47 2.09 12.65
N MET A 102 8.29 0.91 12.02
CA MET A 102 7.33 -0.10 12.50
C MET A 102 7.79 -0.81 13.80
N LYS A 103 9.07 -0.71 14.16
CA LYS A 103 9.61 -1.19 15.44
C LYS A 103 9.62 -0.08 16.50
N ASN A 104 10.02 1.12 16.11
CA ASN A 104 10.34 2.27 16.94
C ASN A 104 9.78 3.57 16.33
N PRO A 105 8.46 3.76 16.26
CA PRO A 105 7.89 4.95 15.65
C PRO A 105 8.24 6.19 16.47
N THR A 106 8.58 7.27 15.75
CA THR A 106 8.88 8.59 16.31
C THR A 106 7.96 9.66 15.70
N THR A 107 7.93 10.85 16.28
CA THR A 107 7.39 12.03 15.60
C THR A 107 8.14 12.32 14.30
N TYR A 108 7.54 13.17 13.47
CA TYR A 108 8.07 13.51 12.14
C TYR A 108 9.46 14.16 12.20
N ASP A 109 9.78 14.83 13.31
CA ASP A 109 11.09 15.41 13.63
C ASP A 109 12.02 14.47 14.42
N GLY A 110 11.60 13.24 14.71
CA GLY A 110 12.43 12.22 15.37
C GLY A 110 12.57 12.37 16.88
N GLU A 111 12.12 13.49 17.46
CA GLU A 111 12.43 13.86 18.85
C GLU A 111 11.63 13.06 19.90
N ILE A 112 10.43 12.61 19.55
CA ILE A 112 9.50 11.98 20.50
C ILE A 112 9.20 10.55 20.08
N ASP A 113 9.45 9.61 20.99
CA ASP A 113 8.97 8.23 20.89
C ASP A 113 7.43 8.20 21.01
N ILE A 114 6.77 7.56 20.04
CA ILE A 114 5.30 7.46 19.99
C ILE A 114 4.81 6.01 20.07
N LYS A 115 5.60 5.09 20.63
CA LYS A 115 5.27 3.66 20.76
C LYS A 115 3.98 3.39 21.55
N GLU A 116 3.46 4.34 22.32
CA GLU A 116 2.20 4.17 23.07
C GLU A 116 0.96 4.62 22.30
N ILE A 117 1.16 5.36 21.20
CA ILE A 117 0.07 5.96 20.40
C ILE A 117 0.14 5.59 18.92
N HIS A 118 1.13 4.80 18.49
CA HIS A 118 1.25 4.25 17.14
C HIS A 118 1.59 2.75 17.17
N PRO A 119 0.89 1.89 16.41
CA PRO A 119 1.20 0.47 16.32
C PRO A 119 2.67 0.20 16.00
N ASN A 120 3.29 -0.69 16.77
CA ASN A 120 4.67 -1.12 16.62
C ASN A 120 4.91 -2.50 17.22
N THR A 121 5.98 -3.17 16.81
CA THR A 121 6.29 -4.53 17.28
C THR A 121 6.86 -4.58 18.71
N VAL A 122 7.47 -3.48 19.21
CA VAL A 122 8.02 -3.43 20.57
C VAL A 122 6.91 -3.42 21.62
N ARG A 123 5.81 -2.71 21.36
CA ARG A 123 4.61 -2.63 22.20
C ARG A 123 3.47 -3.49 21.64
N SER A 124 3.79 -4.68 21.13
CA SER A 124 2.78 -5.63 20.68
C SER A 124 1.86 -6.14 21.82
N ASP A 125 2.20 -5.84 23.07
CA ASP A 125 1.34 -6.05 24.24
C ASP A 125 0.04 -5.24 24.11
N ILE A 126 0.13 -3.96 23.71
CA ILE A 126 -1.01 -3.06 23.51
C ILE A 126 -1.51 -3.01 22.04
N TYR A 127 -0.71 -3.49 21.08
CA TYR A 127 -1.10 -3.64 19.67
C TYR A 127 -1.11 -5.11 19.24
N PRO A 128 -2.20 -5.87 19.53
CA PRO A 128 -2.29 -7.28 19.19
C PRO A 128 -2.07 -7.59 17.70
N GLU A 129 -2.45 -6.68 16.81
CA GLU A 129 -2.28 -6.78 15.36
C GLU A 129 -0.81 -6.85 14.92
N MET A 130 0.12 -6.38 15.76
CA MET A 130 1.56 -6.39 15.47
C MET A 130 2.26 -7.67 15.95
N ARG A 131 1.62 -8.48 16.82
CA ARG A 131 2.29 -9.61 17.53
C ARG A 131 2.88 -10.68 16.63
N ASN A 132 2.26 -10.93 15.48
CA ASN A 132 2.63 -12.02 14.59
C ASN A 132 3.38 -11.55 13.34
N LEU A 133 3.71 -10.25 13.25
CA LEU A 133 4.46 -9.72 12.12
C LEU A 133 5.95 -10.07 12.29
N THR A 134 6.48 -10.79 11.31
CA THR A 134 7.91 -11.10 11.19
C THR A 134 8.68 -9.96 10.51
N ASP A 135 10.00 -9.99 10.56
CA ASP A 135 10.82 -9.01 9.83
C ASP A 135 10.54 -9.03 8.32
N ASP A 136 10.30 -10.21 7.72
CA ASP A 136 9.87 -10.34 6.32
C ASP A 136 8.50 -9.69 6.06
N ASP A 137 7.59 -9.72 7.04
CA ASP A 137 6.29 -9.04 6.94
C ASP A 137 6.46 -7.53 6.98
N LEU A 138 7.35 -7.03 7.85
CA LEU A 138 7.68 -5.60 7.92
C LEU A 138 8.32 -5.13 6.62
N GLU A 139 9.25 -5.90 6.05
CA GLU A 139 9.85 -5.60 4.75
C GLU A 139 8.80 -5.56 3.64
N ALA A 140 7.87 -6.52 3.60
CA ALA A 140 6.80 -6.54 2.62
C ALA A 140 5.85 -5.33 2.78
N ILE A 141 5.52 -4.92 4.00
CA ILE A 141 4.71 -3.71 4.26
C ILE A 141 5.45 -2.45 3.80
N ALA A 142 6.74 -2.34 4.13
CA ALA A 142 7.59 -1.22 3.71
C ALA A 142 7.66 -1.12 2.18
N ALA A 143 7.91 -2.25 1.51
CA ALA A 143 7.89 -2.34 0.05
C ALA A 143 6.55 -1.89 -0.53
N HIS A 144 5.42 -2.31 0.06
CA HIS A 144 4.11 -1.84 -0.39
C HIS A 144 3.99 -0.31 -0.34
N ILE A 145 4.37 0.30 0.78
CA ILE A 145 4.32 1.76 0.97
C ILE A 145 5.16 2.48 -0.09
N LEU A 146 6.34 1.96 -0.45
CA LEU A 146 7.25 2.59 -1.42
C LEU A 146 6.87 2.33 -2.89
N ILE A 147 6.19 1.22 -3.19
CA ILE A 147 5.66 0.92 -4.54
C ILE A 147 4.46 1.81 -4.85
N GLN A 148 3.58 2.08 -3.87
CA GLN A 148 2.31 2.79 -4.14
C GLN A 148 2.47 4.19 -4.75
N PRO A 149 3.42 5.06 -4.33
CA PRO A 149 3.69 6.33 -5.00
C PRO A 149 4.02 6.19 -6.49
N LYS A 150 4.70 5.11 -6.91
CA LYS A 150 5.07 4.86 -8.30
C LYS A 150 3.88 4.45 -9.16
N VAL A 151 2.97 3.67 -8.58
CA VAL A 151 1.77 3.15 -9.28
C VAL A 151 0.62 4.16 -9.29
N ARG A 152 0.39 4.83 -8.16
CA ARG A 152 -0.78 5.70 -7.94
C ARG A 152 -0.45 7.18 -8.07
N GLY A 153 0.83 7.54 -8.14
CA GLY A 153 1.28 8.93 -8.21
C GLY A 153 0.65 9.78 -7.11
N ARG A 154 0.06 10.91 -7.51
CA ARG A 154 -0.58 11.89 -6.61
C ARG A 154 -1.81 11.37 -5.88
N GLN A 155 -2.38 10.24 -6.30
CA GLN A 155 -3.52 9.64 -5.59
C GLN A 155 -3.08 9.03 -4.24
N TRP A 156 -1.84 8.57 -4.14
CA TRP A 156 -1.28 8.07 -2.88
C TRP A 156 -0.88 9.25 -1.98
N GLY A 157 -1.55 9.37 -0.82
CA GLY A 157 -1.42 10.52 0.08
C GLY A 157 -2.27 11.73 -0.32
N GLY A 158 -2.86 11.75 -1.52
CA GLY A 158 -3.68 12.87 -2.01
C GLY A 158 -5.07 12.99 -1.37
N GLY A 159 -5.56 11.92 -0.75
CA GLY A 159 -6.88 11.89 -0.13
C GLY A 159 -8.03 12.09 -1.11
N LYS A 160 -9.17 12.59 -0.61
CA LYS A 160 -10.43 12.71 -1.37
C LYS A 160 -10.37 13.60 -2.61
N VAL A 161 -9.34 14.44 -2.74
CA VAL A 161 -9.18 15.34 -3.89
C VAL A 161 -8.74 14.56 -5.14
N TYR A 162 -8.08 13.42 -4.96
CA TYR A 162 -7.47 12.64 -6.04
C TYR A 162 -7.96 11.18 -6.12
N ASN A 163 -8.78 10.73 -5.16
CA ASN A 163 -9.39 9.40 -5.14
C ASN A 163 -10.64 9.30 -6.03
#